data_AF-A0A2S9G6G6-F1
#
_entry.id   AF-A0A2S9G6G6-F1
#
_cell.length_a   1.000
_cell.length_b   1.000
_cell.length_c   1.000
_cell.angle_alpha   90.00
_cell.angle_beta   90.00
_cell.angle_gamma   90.00
#
_symmetry.space_group_name_H-M   'P 1'
#
loop_
_entity.id
_entity.type
_entity.pdbx_description
1 polymer ?
#
loop_
_entity_poly.entity_id
_entity_poly.type
_entity_poly.pdbx_seq_one_letter_code
_entity_poly.pdbx_strand_id
1 'polypeptide(L)' 'GVFVDFDPSAERGGRPAVTYVERRAAGETRWAVLVDGAVRIAIGCQGAAGDPAAVEDACLQAVRSAHVLR' A
#
# COMPACT_ATOMS: atom_id res chain seq x y z
N GLY A 1 16.83 -2.10 -3.56
CA GLY A 1 15.50 -2.31 -4.15
C GLY A 1 15.25 -1.23 -5.17
N VAL A 2 14.32 -1.46 -6.10
CA VAL A 2 13.90 -0.47 -7.11
C VAL A 2 12.46 -0.08 -6.82
N PHE A 3 12.16 1.20 -6.94
CA PHE A 3 10.80 1.74 -6.80
C PHE A 3 10.27 2.11 -8.19
N VAL A 4 9.10 1.59 -8.52
CA VAL A 4 8.48 1.72 -9.85
C VAL A 4 6.98 1.97 -9.70
N ASP A 5 6.31 2.25 -10.82
CA ASP A 5 4.85 2.35 -10.90
C ASP A 5 4.26 3.37 -9.91
N PHE A 6 4.92 4.53 -9.77
CA PHE A 6 4.47 5.62 -8.92
C PHE A 6 3.22 6.29 -9.52
N ASP A 7 2.16 6.37 -8.71
CA ASP A 7 0.95 7.12 -9.03
C ASP A 7 0.62 8.06 -7.84
N PRO A 8 0.71 9.39 -8.03
CA PRO A 8 0.43 10.36 -6.98
C PRO A 8 -1.08 10.53 -6.68
N SER A 9 -1.94 10.01 -7.54
CA SER A 9 -3.38 10.29 -7.57
C SER A 9 -4.26 9.04 -7.53
N ALA A 10 -3.67 7.89 -7.20
CA ALA A 10 -4.38 6.62 -7.17
C ALA A 10 -5.47 6.58 -6.10
N GLU A 11 -6.35 5.60 -6.25
CA GLU A 11 -7.26 5.17 -5.19
C GLU A 11 -6.97 3.75 -4.76
N ARG A 12 -6.99 3.51 -3.45
CA ARG A 12 -6.77 2.18 -2.87
C ARG A 12 -7.71 1.96 -1.71
N GLY A 13 -8.42 0.84 -1.69
CA GLY A 13 -9.45 0.60 -0.67
C GLY A 13 -10.50 1.71 -0.63
N GLY A 14 -10.87 2.31 -1.77
CA GLY A 14 -11.84 3.41 -1.81
C GLY A 14 -11.37 4.71 -1.15
N ARG A 15 -10.04 4.90 -1.03
CA ARG A 15 -9.43 6.12 -0.49
C ARG A 15 -8.36 6.67 -1.42
N PRO A 16 -8.22 8.00 -1.54
CA PRO A 16 -7.09 8.61 -2.20
C PRO A 16 -5.77 8.18 -1.54
N ALA A 17 -4.81 7.75 -2.36
CA ALA A 17 -3.50 7.31 -1.89
C ALA A 17 -2.42 7.60 -2.93
N VAL A 18 -1.21 7.90 -2.47
CA VAL A 18 -0.03 7.77 -3.32
C VAL A 18 0.35 6.30 -3.33
N THR A 19 0.51 5.71 -4.52
CA THR A 19 0.93 4.31 -4.66
C THR A 19 2.25 4.18 -5.40
N TYR A 20 2.98 3.11 -5.10
CA TYR A 20 4.18 2.70 -5.81
C TYR A 20 4.48 1.24 -5.50
N VAL A 21 5.33 0.63 -6.32
CA VAL A 21 5.79 -0.73 -6.14
C VAL A 21 7.26 -0.73 -5.78
N GLU A 22 7.62 -1.46 -4.72
CA GLU A 22 8.99 -1.69 -4.32
C GLU A 22 9.40 -3.12 -4.65
N ARG A 23 10.44 -3.28 -5.46
CA ARG A 23 11.01 -4.59 -5.82
C ARG A 23 12.35 -4.80 -5.12
N ARG A 24 12.45 -5.89 -4.35
CA ARG A 24 13.67 -6.35 -3.67
C ARG A 24 13.94 -7.81 -4.01
N ALA A 25 15.13 -8.31 -3.67
CA ALA A 25 15.47 -9.72 -3.87
C ALA A 25 14.49 -10.68 -3.15
N ALA A 26 13.93 -10.23 -2.01
CA ALA A 26 12.97 -11.00 -1.22
C ALA A 26 11.53 -10.96 -1.76
N GLY A 27 11.22 -10.12 -2.76
CA GLY A 27 9.88 -10.02 -3.32
C GLY A 27 9.46 -8.61 -3.73
N GLU A 28 8.17 -8.47 -4.02
CA GLU A 28 7.51 -7.22 -4.38
C GLU A 28 6.58 -6.76 -3.25
N THR A 29 6.64 -5.47 -2.91
CA THR A 29 5.73 -4.82 -1.98
C THR A 29 4.96 -3.73 -2.73
N ARG A 30 3.62 -3.78 -2.68
CA ARG A 30 2.78 -2.71 -3.21
C ARG A 30 2.42 -1.76 -2.08
N TRP A 31 2.80 -0.50 -2.23
CA TRP A 31 2.62 0.52 -1.21
C TRP A 31 1.38 1.36 -1.48
N ALA A 32 0.63 1.66 -0.42
CA ALA A 32 -0.37 2.71 -0.39
C ALA A 32 -0.03 3.69 0.74
N VAL A 33 0.14 4.96 0.41
CA VAL A 33 0.46 6.02 1.36
C VAL A 33 -0.74 6.95 1.47
N LEU A 34 -1.29 7.02 2.68
CA LEU A 34 -2.44 7.82 3.07
C LEU A 34 -1.98 9.02 3.90
N VAL A 35 -2.74 10.11 3.83
CA VAL A 35 -2.64 11.23 4.77
C VAL A 35 -3.95 11.30 5.55
N ASP A 36 -3.85 11.30 6.87
CA ASP A 36 -4.97 11.50 7.79
C ASP A 36 -4.61 12.61 8.77
N GLY A 37 -5.13 13.82 8.52
CA GLY A 37 -4.73 15.04 9.21
C GLY A 37 -3.23 15.32 9.06
N ALA A 38 -2.52 15.35 10.19
CA ALA A 38 -1.07 15.56 10.24
C ALA A 38 -0.25 14.26 10.12
N VAL A 39 -0.90 13.10 10.04
CA VAL A 39 -0.23 11.79 10.03
C VAL A 39 -0.18 11.24 8.62
N ARG A 40 1.01 10.77 8.23
CA ARG A 40 1.21 9.99 7.00
C ARG A 40 1.31 8.51 7.37
N ILE A 41 0.43 7.69 6.79
CA ILE A 41 0.35 6.25 7.05
C ILE A 41 0.77 5.52 5.78
N ALA A 42 1.83 4.72 5.84
CA ALA A 42 2.28 3.89 4.72
C ALA A 42 1.95 2.42 5.00
N ILE A 43 1.21 1.78 4.09
CA ILE A 43 0.82 0.37 4.18
C ILE A 43 1.48 -0.38 3.02
N GLY A 44 2.32 -1.35 3.36
CA GLY A 44 3.04 -2.20 2.40
C GLY A 44 2.43 -3.58 2.30
N CYS A 45 1.96 -3.93 1.11
CA CYS A 45 1.33 -5.21 0.79
C CYS A 45 2.35 -6.13 0.14
N GLN A 46 2.89 -7.06 0.93
CA GLN A 46 3.88 -8.03 0.47
C GLN A 46 3.29 -9.44 0.56
N GLY A 47 2.92 -10.00 -0.60
CA GLY A 47 2.54 -11.41 -0.70
C GLY A 47 3.75 -12.33 -0.83
N ALA A 48 3.50 -13.63 -0.91
CA ALA A 48 4.54 -14.61 -1.17
C ALA A 48 5.10 -14.46 -2.59
N ALA A 49 6.34 -14.89 -2.81
CA ALA A 49 6.92 -14.93 -4.15
C ALA A 49 6.03 -15.81 -5.08
N GLY A 50 5.52 -15.22 -6.16
CA GLY A 50 4.61 -15.88 -7.10
C GLY A 50 3.12 -15.81 -6.75
N ASP A 51 2.77 -15.36 -5.54
CA ASP A 51 1.37 -15.11 -5.14
C ASP A 51 1.23 -13.79 -4.37
N PRO A 52 1.41 -12.65 -5.06
CA PRO A 52 1.21 -11.34 -4.46
C PRO A 52 -0.28 -11.03 -4.20
N ALA A 53 -1.21 -11.80 -4.79
CA ALA A 53 -2.64 -11.60 -4.64
C ALA A 53 -3.19 -12.20 -3.33
N ALA A 54 -2.49 -13.16 -2.71
CA ALA A 54 -2.90 -13.78 -1.45
C ALA A 54 -3.25 -12.80 -0.31
N VAL A 55 -2.61 -11.62 -0.28
CA VAL A 55 -2.81 -10.61 0.78
C VAL A 55 -3.70 -9.44 0.34
N GLU A 56 -4.21 -9.47 -0.89
CA GLU A 56 -4.87 -8.34 -1.54
C GLU A 56 -6.08 -7.82 -0.75
N ASP A 57 -7.00 -8.72 -0.37
CA ASP A 57 -8.22 -8.35 0.35
C ASP A 57 -7.92 -7.79 1.75
N ALA A 58 -6.99 -8.43 2.48
CA ALA A 58 -6.55 -7.95 3.78
C ALA A 58 -5.92 -6.56 3.70
N CYS A 59 -5.12 -6.34 2.66
CA CYS A 59 -4.50 -5.06 2.39
C CYS A 59 -5.51 -3.96 2.06
N LEU A 60 -6.48 -4.27 1.22
CA LEU A 60 -7.57 -3.37 0.91
C LEU A 60 -8.36 -2.98 2.17
N GLN A 61 -8.56 -3.91 3.11
CA GLN A 61 -9.19 -3.60 4.40
C GLN A 61 -8.31 -2.76 5.31
N ALA A 62 -6.99 -3.02 5.36
CA ALA A 62 -6.06 -2.22 6.14
C ALA A 62 -6.06 -0.76 5.66
N VAL A 63 -6.01 -0.54 4.34
CA VAL A 63 -6.07 0.81 3.74
C VAL A 63 -7.42 1.49 4.03
N ARG A 64 -8.53 0.76 3.85
CA ARG A 64 -9.88 1.27 4.18
C ARG A 64 -9.99 1.77 5.61
N SER A 65 -9.46 1.00 6.56
CA SER A 65 -9.70 1.21 7.98
C SER A 65 -8.66 2.10 8.67
N ALA A 66 -7.47 2.28 8.11
CA ALA A 66 -6.39 3.00 8.79
C ALA A 66 -6.71 4.48 9.04
N HIS A 67 -6.83 4.88 10.30
CA HIS A 67 -7.05 6.27 10.69
C HIS A 67 -6.40 6.54 12.05
N VAL A 68 -6.18 7.82 12.35
CA VAL A 68 -5.72 8.28 13.66
C VAL A 68 -6.86 8.13 14.67
N LEU A 69 -6.57 7.47 15.79
CA LEU A 69 -7.46 7.42 16.96
C LEU A 69 -7.24 8.65 17.84
N ARG A 70 -8.31 9.15 18.45
CA ARG A 70 -8.29 10.28 19.39
C ARG A 70 -8.33 9.79 20.83
#